data_AF-A0A7Y8IXN3-F1
#
_entry.id   AF-A0A7Y8IXN3-F1
#
_cell.length_a   1.000
_cell.length_b   1.000
_cell.length_c   1.000
_cell.angle_alpha   90.00
_cell.angle_beta   90.00
_cell.angle_gamma   90.00
#
_symmetry.space_group_name_H-M   'P 1'
#
loop_
_entity.id
_entity.type
_entity.pdbx_description
1 polymer ?
#
loop_
_entity_poly.entity_id
_entity_poly.type
_entity_poly.pdbx_seq_one_letter_code
_entity_poly.pdbx_strand_id
1 'polypeptide(L)'
;MNEILWIRVINEVIPLLLLTVLGVVIYRGLKRNQTLLSEREELLKRYLLFRGDRQVRLKIYGGDEKIYLDLLKNISSSWKNFKKVYDDCLHSLAQNTTRTKRFLQLITLGLLINTVRLFIENYYFFGFEIHFIYTLVRELSSYVLVVLSFYLLRNQTQKFLTLKGEVVKMDREILFFPNNLEDHQKHEGLFNEFDPLETRKGEDGKKDQNPGE
;
A
#
# COMPACT_ATOMS: atom_id res chain seq x y z
N MET A 1 -25.43 -34.07 31.70
CA MET A 1 -26.27 -33.39 30.68
C MET A 1 -25.80 -31.96 30.41
N ASN A 2 -25.43 -31.16 31.42
CA ASN A 2 -24.89 -29.79 31.22
C ASN A 2 -23.52 -29.73 30.53
N GLU A 3 -22.57 -30.60 30.87
CA GLU A 3 -21.20 -30.52 30.36
C GLU A 3 -21.11 -30.75 28.85
N ILE A 4 -21.88 -31.69 28.31
CA ILE A 4 -21.95 -32.00 26.88
C ILE A 4 -22.51 -30.80 26.07
N LEU A 5 -23.49 -30.09 26.65
CA LEU A 5 -24.06 -28.87 26.06
C LEU A 5 -23.03 -27.73 26.02
N TRP A 6 -22.29 -27.52 27.11
CA TRP A 6 -21.22 -26.53 27.18
C TRP A 6 -20.10 -26.82 26.18
N ILE A 7 -19.67 -28.07 26.06
CA ILE A 7 -18.66 -28.48 25.09
C ILE A 7 -19.13 -28.21 23.66
N ARG A 8 -20.38 -28.55 23.33
CA ARG A 8 -20.95 -28.31 22.01
C ARG A 8 -21.02 -26.81 21.67
N VAL A 9 -21.43 -25.96 22.61
CA VAL A 9 -21.45 -24.50 22.42
C VAL A 9 -20.04 -23.94 22.22
N ILE A 10 -19.08 -24.35 23.05
CA ILE A 10 -17.68 -23.91 22.94
C ILE A 10 -17.08 -24.32 21.59
N ASN A 11 -17.38 -25.53 21.14
CA ASN A 11 -16.92 -26.08 19.86
C ASN A 11 -17.48 -25.34 18.63
N GLU A 12 -18.57 -24.60 18.79
CA GLU A 12 -19.21 -23.82 17.72
C GLU A 12 -18.81 -22.33 17.78
N VAL A 13 -18.66 -21.79 18.98
CA VAL A 13 -18.30 -20.38 19.21
C VAL A 13 -16.83 -20.10 18.91
N ILE A 14 -15.91 -20.99 19.30
CA ILE A 14 -14.46 -20.80 19.06
C ILE A 14 -14.13 -20.63 17.56
N PRO A 15 -14.52 -21.54 16.65
CA PRO A 15 -14.21 -21.37 15.23
C PRO A 15 -14.89 -20.14 14.62
N LEU A 16 -16.12 -19.82 15.05
CA LEU A 16 -16.83 -18.62 14.58
C LEU A 16 -16.11 -17.33 15.00
N LEU A 17 -15.62 -17.26 16.24
CA LEU A 17 -14.82 -16.13 16.71
C LEU A 17 -13.51 -16.01 15.94
N LEU A 18 -12.79 -17.12 15.72
CA LEU A 18 -11.55 -17.14 14.94
C LEU A 18 -11.77 -16.66 13.50
N LEU A 19 -12.85 -17.10 12.84
CA LEU A 19 -13.22 -16.64 11.50
C LEU A 19 -13.63 -15.16 11.48
N THR A 20 -14.32 -14.68 12.51
CA THR A 20 -14.68 -13.26 12.63
C THR A 20 -13.43 -12.39 12.78
N VAL A 21 -12.50 -12.80 13.64
CA VAL A 21 -11.21 -12.12 13.82
C VAL A 21 -10.40 -12.15 12.53
N LEU A 22 -10.39 -13.28 11.81
CA LEU A 22 -9.77 -13.40 10.49
C LEU A 22 -10.30 -12.34 9.53
N GLY A 23 -11.62 -12.23 9.39
CA GLY A 23 -12.28 -11.24 8.54
C GLY A 23 -11.88 -9.80 8.89
N VAL A 24 -11.87 -9.44 10.18
CA VAL A 24 -11.47 -8.11 10.65
C VAL A 24 -10.00 -7.81 10.35
N VAL A 25 -9.11 -8.76 10.60
CA VAL A 25 -7.66 -8.60 10.33
C VAL A 25 -7.40 -8.39 8.84
N ILE A 26 -8.06 -9.17 7.99
CA ILE A 26 -7.96 -9.04 6.54
C ILE A 26 -8.49 -7.70 6.10
N TYR A 27 -9.71 -7.34 6.50
CA TYR A 27 -10.32 -6.07 6.10
C TYR A 27 -9.43 -4.88 6.46
N ARG A 28 -8.92 -4.82 7.70
CA ARG A 28 -8.01 -3.76 8.13
C ARG A 28 -6.70 -3.77 7.34
N GLY A 29 -6.12 -4.95 7.12
CA GLY A 29 -4.88 -5.10 6.34
C GLY A 29 -5.05 -4.64 4.89
N LEU A 30 -6.11 -5.12 4.21
CA LEU A 30 -6.44 -4.78 2.83
C LEU A 30 -6.76 -3.29 2.67
N LYS A 31 -7.56 -2.71 3.59
CA LYS A 31 -7.90 -1.28 3.54
C LYS A 31 -6.66 -0.42 3.67
N ARG A 32 -5.77 -0.72 4.61
CA ARG A 32 -4.51 0.02 4.79
C ARG A 32 -3.60 -0.11 3.56
N ASN A 33 -3.49 -1.31 2.99
CA ASN A 33 -2.73 -1.53 1.76
C ASN A 33 -3.31 -0.75 0.56
N GLN A 34 -4.64 -0.69 0.42
CA GLN A 34 -5.29 0.08 -0.64
C GLN A 34 -4.98 1.58 -0.52
N THR A 35 -5.07 2.14 0.69
CA THR A 35 -4.73 3.56 0.91
C THR A 35 -3.27 3.85 0.57
N LEU A 36 -2.34 2.99 0.97
CA LEU A 36 -0.92 3.15 0.63
C LEU A 36 -0.68 3.02 -0.88
N LEU A 37 -1.38 2.11 -1.57
CA LEU A 37 -1.30 2.00 -3.02
C LEU A 37 -1.82 3.26 -3.73
N SER A 38 -2.95 3.83 -3.26
CA SER A 38 -3.49 5.06 -3.85
C SER A 38 -2.59 6.27 -3.60
N GLU A 39 -2.09 6.44 -2.37
CA GLU A 39 -1.13 7.50 -2.04
C GLU A 39 0.12 7.42 -2.94
N ARG A 40 0.59 6.21 -3.19
CA ARG A 40 1.74 5.96 -4.05
C ARG A 40 1.47 6.27 -5.53
N GLU A 41 0.32 5.88 -6.06
CA GLU A 41 -0.09 6.20 -7.43
C GLU A 41 -0.25 7.72 -7.63
N GLU A 42 -0.83 8.39 -6.64
CA GLU A 42 -0.99 9.85 -6.66
C GLU A 42 0.38 10.53 -6.63
N LEU A 43 1.26 10.16 -5.69
CA LEU A 43 2.62 10.68 -5.60
C LEU A 43 3.40 10.51 -6.91
N LEU A 44 3.24 9.37 -7.58
CA LEU A 44 3.85 9.11 -8.89
C LEU A 44 3.28 10.03 -9.99
N LYS A 45 1.95 10.22 -10.04
CA LYS A 45 1.32 11.17 -10.98
C LYS A 45 1.78 12.60 -10.72
N ARG A 46 1.84 13.03 -9.46
CA ARG A 46 2.31 14.37 -9.07
C ARG A 46 3.75 14.61 -9.49
N TYR A 47 4.63 13.63 -9.29
CA TYR A 47 6.02 13.71 -9.72
C TYR A 47 6.17 13.77 -11.26
N LEU A 48 5.40 12.95 -12.00
CA LEU A 48 5.39 12.98 -13.46
C LEU A 48 4.99 14.35 -14.02
N LEU A 49 3.94 14.96 -13.45
CA LEU A 49 3.49 16.29 -13.83
C LEU A 49 4.55 17.36 -13.53
N PHE A 50 5.11 17.37 -12.31
CA PHE A 50 6.18 18.29 -11.91
C PHE A 50 7.37 18.22 -12.87
N ARG A 51 7.78 17.00 -13.22
CA ARG A 51 8.93 16.78 -14.10
C ARG A 51 8.64 17.21 -15.53
N GLY A 52 7.45 16.88 -16.06
CA GLY A 52 7.05 17.27 -17.43
C GLY A 52 7.12 18.78 -17.60
N ASP A 53 6.56 19.52 -16.64
CA ASP A 53 6.59 20.99 -16.64
C ASP A 53 8.01 21.57 -16.51
N ARG A 54 8.85 21.03 -15.60
CA ARG A 54 10.26 21.46 -15.48
C ARG A 54 11.09 21.14 -16.73
N GLN A 55 10.80 20.05 -17.43
CA GLN A 55 11.45 19.68 -18.69
C GLN A 55 11.06 20.61 -19.85
N VAL A 56 9.83 21.13 -19.87
CA VAL A 56 9.40 22.18 -20.81
C VAL A 56 10.14 23.48 -20.50
N ARG A 57 10.22 23.88 -19.22
CA ARG A 57 10.97 25.08 -18.80
C ARG A 57 12.46 25.00 -19.12
N LEU A 58 13.08 23.83 -18.97
CA LEU A 58 14.47 23.60 -19.38
C LEU A 58 14.71 23.82 -20.88
N LYS A 59 13.74 23.53 -21.75
CA LYS A 59 13.86 23.77 -23.20
C LYS A 59 13.68 25.24 -23.57
N ILE A 60 12.77 25.94 -22.89
CA ILE A 60 12.48 27.36 -23.15
C ILE A 60 13.60 28.26 -22.62
N TYR A 61 14.11 27.96 -21.42
CA TYR A 61 15.12 28.79 -20.73
C TYR A 61 16.53 28.20 -20.76
N GLY A 62 16.78 27.16 -21.56
CA GLY A 62 18.07 26.46 -21.63
C GLY A 62 19.24 27.31 -22.15
N GLY A 63 18.97 28.53 -22.64
CA GLY A 63 19.99 29.50 -23.03
C GLY A 63 20.61 30.29 -21.88
N ASP A 64 19.97 30.31 -20.70
CA ASP A 64 20.50 31.00 -19.52
C ASP A 64 21.12 29.97 -18.55
N GLU A 65 22.45 29.97 -18.46
CA GLU A 65 23.24 29.02 -17.69
C GLU A 65 22.85 28.98 -16.20
N LYS A 66 22.46 30.13 -15.62
CA LYS A 66 22.02 30.21 -14.22
C LYS A 66 20.67 29.54 -14.01
N ILE A 67 19.73 29.76 -14.92
CA ILE A 67 18.38 29.18 -14.84
C ILE A 67 18.44 27.67 -15.10
N TYR A 68 19.29 27.25 -16.04
CA TYR A 68 19.52 25.84 -16.34
C TYR A 68 20.08 25.07 -15.13
N LEU A 69 21.11 25.59 -14.46
CA LEU A 69 21.70 24.96 -13.28
C LEU A 69 20.71 24.88 -12.11
N ASP A 70 19.89 25.91 -11.90
CA ASP A 70 18.90 25.94 -10.83
C ASP A 70 17.74 24.96 -11.09
N LEU A 71 17.27 24.87 -12.34
CA LEU A 71 16.28 23.87 -12.76
C LEU A 71 16.79 22.44 -12.57
N LEU A 72 18.03 22.14 -12.94
CA LEU A 72 18.64 20.83 -12.70
C LEU A 72 18.76 20.51 -11.22
N LYS A 73 19.16 21.49 -10.40
CA LYS A 73 19.25 21.32 -8.95
C LYS A 73 17.88 21.02 -8.33
N ASN A 74 16.84 21.71 -8.77
CA ASN A 74 15.46 21.49 -8.32
C ASN A 74 14.90 20.14 -8.76
N ILE A 75 15.22 19.66 -9.97
CA ILE A 75 14.83 18.31 -10.41
C ILE A 75 15.55 17.24 -9.57
N SER A 76 16.84 17.45 -9.29
CA SER A 76 17.64 16.52 -8.49
C SER A 76 17.16 16.45 -7.03
N SER A 77 16.87 17.58 -6.40
CA SER A 77 16.34 17.63 -5.03
C SER A 77 14.93 17.06 -4.95
N SER A 78 14.04 17.42 -5.88
CA SER A 78 12.68 16.88 -5.99
C SER A 78 12.69 15.36 -6.19
N TRP A 79 13.58 14.83 -7.03
CA TRP A 79 13.75 13.38 -7.19
C TRP A 79 14.18 12.68 -5.90
N LYS A 80 15.14 13.27 -5.15
CA LYS A 80 15.57 12.71 -3.86
C LYS A 80 14.42 12.67 -2.86
N ASN A 81 13.61 13.73 -2.79
CA ASN A 81 12.45 13.79 -1.92
C ASN A 81 11.37 12.79 -2.33
N PHE A 82 11.04 12.75 -3.63
CA PHE A 82 10.12 11.76 -4.19
C PHE A 82 10.56 10.33 -3.86
N LYS A 83 11.82 9.99 -4.13
CA LYS A 83 12.37 8.65 -3.89
C LYS A 83 12.29 8.28 -2.41
N LYS A 84 12.61 9.21 -1.51
CA LYS A 84 12.52 8.99 -0.07
C LYS A 84 11.08 8.65 0.35
N VAL A 85 10.11 9.49 -0.02
CA VAL A 85 8.69 9.28 0.33
C VAL A 85 8.15 7.99 -0.32
N TYR A 86 8.57 7.71 -1.55
CA TYR A 86 8.21 6.49 -2.26
C TYR A 86 8.76 5.24 -1.56
N ASP A 87 10.04 5.24 -1.17
CA ASP A 87 10.69 4.14 -0.46
C ASP A 87 10.04 3.92 0.93
N ASP A 88 9.70 4.99 1.65
CA ASP A 88 8.99 4.94 2.94
C ASP A 88 7.59 4.32 2.77
N CYS A 89 6.87 4.67 1.69
CA CYS A 89 5.57 4.07 1.35
C CYS A 89 5.72 2.57 1.02
N LEU A 90 6.74 2.18 0.25
CA LEU A 90 7.01 0.77 -0.06
C LEU A 90 7.34 -0.03 1.20
N HIS A 91 8.16 0.54 2.09
CA HIS A 91 8.52 -0.09 3.36
C HIS A 91 7.28 -0.32 4.22
N SER A 92 6.43 0.71 4.35
CA SER A 92 5.18 0.65 5.11
C SER A 92 4.23 -0.42 4.58
N LEU A 93 4.12 -0.55 3.24
CA LEU A 93 3.28 -1.56 2.60
C LEU A 93 3.81 -2.98 2.81
N ALA A 94 5.14 -3.18 2.70
CA ALA A 94 5.79 -4.45 2.98
C ALA A 94 5.62 -4.87 4.46
N GLN A 95 5.80 -3.93 5.38
CA GLN A 95 5.64 -4.16 6.81
C GLN A 95 4.19 -4.52 7.15
N ASN A 96 3.21 -3.80 6.60
CA ASN A 96 1.79 -4.11 6.83
C ASN A 96 1.42 -5.49 6.25
N THR A 97 1.87 -5.80 5.03
CA THR A 97 1.60 -7.10 4.38
C THR A 97 2.19 -8.27 5.15
N THR A 98 3.43 -8.16 5.61
CA THR A 98 4.07 -9.19 6.44
C THR A 98 3.38 -9.36 7.78
N ARG A 99 2.95 -8.26 8.42
CA ARG A 99 2.17 -8.29 9.66
C ARG A 99 0.82 -8.98 9.46
N THR A 100 0.05 -8.62 8.44
CA THR A 100 -1.24 -9.26 8.12
C THR A 100 -1.06 -10.74 7.80
N LYS A 101 0.00 -11.12 7.05
CA LYS A 101 0.33 -12.51 6.77
C LYS A 101 0.61 -13.31 8.05
N ARG A 102 1.38 -12.76 9.00
CA ARG A 102 1.66 -13.43 10.28
C ARG A 102 0.39 -13.63 11.10
N PHE A 103 -0.50 -12.64 11.18
CA PHE A 103 -1.78 -12.81 11.87
C PHE A 103 -2.65 -13.87 11.21
N LEU A 104 -2.74 -13.88 9.87
CA LEU A 104 -3.43 -14.92 9.13
C LEU A 104 -2.88 -16.31 9.45
N GLN A 105 -1.55 -16.47 9.50
CA GLN A 105 -0.91 -17.73 9.88
C GLN A 105 -1.24 -18.15 11.31
N LEU A 106 -1.21 -17.23 12.27
CA LEU A 106 -1.57 -17.52 13.67
C LEU A 106 -3.03 -17.96 13.80
N ILE A 107 -3.95 -17.28 13.12
CA ILE A 107 -5.38 -17.63 13.15
C ILE A 107 -5.61 -18.98 12.47
N THR A 108 -4.92 -19.24 11.35
CA THR A 108 -4.99 -20.53 10.64
C THR A 108 -4.47 -21.67 11.53
N LEU A 109 -3.37 -21.44 12.25
CA LEU A 109 -2.84 -22.40 13.21
C LEU A 109 -3.83 -22.66 14.35
N GLY A 110 -4.48 -21.61 14.86
CA GLY A 110 -5.56 -21.74 15.85
C GLY A 110 -6.74 -22.59 15.34
N LEU A 111 -7.17 -22.38 14.09
CA LEU A 111 -8.21 -23.19 13.45
C LEU A 111 -7.76 -24.66 13.25
N LEU A 112 -6.50 -24.89 12.88
CA LEU A 112 -5.94 -26.25 12.77
C LEU A 112 -5.90 -26.97 14.11
N ILE A 113 -5.47 -26.30 15.17
CA ILE A 113 -5.48 -26.88 16.53
C ILE A 113 -6.92 -27.20 16.95
N ASN A 114 -7.86 -26.30 16.67
CA ASN A 114 -9.29 -26.51 16.95
C ASN A 114 -9.85 -27.72 16.18
N THR A 115 -9.48 -27.86 14.91
CA THR A 115 -9.87 -29.01 14.08
C THR A 115 -9.28 -30.31 14.63
N VAL A 116 -7.99 -30.36 14.95
CA VAL A 116 -7.35 -31.55 15.54
C VAL A 116 -8.01 -31.93 16.86
N ARG A 117 -8.31 -30.95 17.73
CA ARG A 117 -9.04 -31.17 18.98
C ARG A 117 -10.41 -31.80 18.72
N LEU A 118 -11.19 -31.26 17.78
CA LEU A 118 -12.51 -31.77 17.40
C LEU A 118 -12.44 -33.20 16.84
N PHE A 119 -11.41 -33.51 16.05
CA PHE A 119 -11.19 -34.86 15.53
C PHE A 119 -10.82 -35.86 16.63
N ILE A 120 -9.98 -35.46 17.60
CA ILE A 120 -9.66 -36.28 18.77
C ILE A 120 -10.94 -36.54 19.59
N GLU A 121 -11.72 -35.50 19.86
CA GLU A 121 -12.98 -35.62 20.61
C GLU A 121 -13.96 -36.58 19.91
N ASN A 122 -14.18 -36.41 18.60
CA ASN A 122 -15.05 -37.30 17.84
C ASN A 122 -14.53 -38.75 17.79
N TYR A 123 -13.22 -38.95 17.66
CA TYR A 123 -12.61 -40.29 17.62
C TYR A 123 -12.78 -41.04 18.95
N TYR A 124 -12.54 -40.37 20.08
CA TYR A 124 -12.60 -41.00 21.41
C TYR A 124 -14.03 -41.13 21.97
N PHE A 125 -14.94 -40.19 21.67
CA PHE A 125 -16.28 -40.17 22.28
C PHE A 125 -17.42 -40.69 21.39
N PHE A 126 -17.32 -40.58 20.07
CA PHE A 126 -18.47 -40.82 19.16
C PHE A 126 -18.27 -41.96 18.15
N GLY A 127 -17.05 -42.50 18.01
CA GLY A 127 -16.77 -43.51 16.99
C GLY A 127 -16.87 -42.97 15.55
N PHE A 128 -16.46 -43.79 14.58
CA PHE A 128 -16.40 -43.44 13.16
C PHE A 128 -17.80 -43.45 12.50
N GLU A 129 -18.72 -42.64 13.01
CA GLU A 129 -20.09 -42.53 12.48
C GLU A 129 -20.27 -41.34 11.52
N ILE A 130 -21.48 -41.21 10.95
CA ILE A 130 -21.95 -40.11 10.09
C ILE A 130 -21.63 -38.73 10.68
N HIS A 131 -21.54 -38.63 12.01
CA HIS A 131 -21.16 -37.39 12.71
C HIS A 131 -19.75 -36.90 12.34
N PHE A 132 -18.81 -37.81 12.07
CA PHE A 132 -17.45 -37.48 11.63
C PHE A 132 -17.43 -36.81 10.25
N ILE A 133 -18.18 -37.35 9.28
CA ILE A 133 -18.27 -36.78 7.93
C ILE A 133 -18.89 -35.38 7.98
N TYR A 134 -19.94 -35.20 8.78
CA TYR A 134 -20.55 -33.89 8.99
C TYR A 134 -19.57 -32.87 9.58
N THR A 135 -18.81 -33.25 10.62
CA THR A 135 -17.77 -32.37 11.19
C THR A 135 -16.68 -32.05 10.16
N LEU A 136 -16.25 -33.03 9.37
CA LEU A 136 -15.23 -32.84 8.34
C LEU A 136 -15.67 -31.84 7.27
N VAL A 137 -16.88 -31.96 6.73
CA VAL A 137 -17.45 -31.02 5.75
C VAL A 137 -17.60 -29.62 6.35
N ARG A 138 -18.05 -29.52 7.60
CA ARG A 138 -18.19 -28.25 8.30
C ARG A 138 -16.85 -27.54 8.46
N GLU A 139 -15.81 -28.23 8.92
CA GLU A 139 -14.48 -27.63 9.06
C GLU A 139 -13.88 -27.22 7.70
N LEU A 140 -14.05 -28.04 6.66
CA LEU A 140 -13.62 -27.71 5.29
C LEU A 140 -14.19 -26.36 4.81
N SER A 141 -15.45 -26.06 5.13
CA SER A 141 -16.07 -24.78 4.76
C SER A 141 -15.35 -23.57 5.40
N SER A 142 -14.89 -23.71 6.65
CA SER A 142 -14.10 -22.69 7.36
C SER A 142 -12.75 -22.44 6.69
N TYR A 143 -12.13 -23.51 6.15
CA TYR A 143 -10.85 -23.39 5.43
C TYR A 143 -10.97 -22.71 4.07
N VAL A 144 -12.14 -22.75 3.42
CA VAL A 144 -12.37 -21.97 2.19
C VAL A 144 -12.13 -20.48 2.44
N LEU A 145 -12.64 -19.94 3.56
CA LEU A 145 -12.41 -18.55 3.94
C LEU A 145 -10.93 -18.26 4.19
N VAL A 146 -10.22 -19.16 4.85
CA VAL A 146 -8.76 -19.04 5.06
C VAL A 146 -8.03 -18.98 3.73
N VAL A 147 -8.32 -19.89 2.79
CA VAL A 147 -7.70 -19.91 1.47
C VAL A 147 -7.99 -18.63 0.69
N LEU A 148 -9.25 -18.19 0.68
CA LEU A 148 -9.66 -16.93 0.04
C LEU A 148 -8.88 -15.74 0.61
N SER A 149 -8.65 -15.74 1.92
CA SER A 149 -7.93 -14.68 2.62
C SER A 149 -6.47 -14.56 2.20
N PHE A 150 -5.79 -15.71 2.09
CA PHE A 150 -4.43 -15.75 1.56
C PHE A 150 -4.38 -15.37 0.07
N TYR A 151 -5.40 -15.77 -0.71
CA TYR A 151 -5.51 -15.40 -2.11
C TYR A 151 -5.66 -13.88 -2.30
N LEU A 152 -6.54 -13.24 -1.51
CA LEU A 152 -6.72 -11.79 -1.52
C LEU A 152 -5.42 -11.05 -1.17
N LEU A 153 -4.71 -11.50 -0.12
CA LEU A 153 -3.43 -10.92 0.26
C LEU A 153 -2.36 -11.10 -0.83
N ARG A 154 -2.33 -12.28 -1.49
CA ARG A 154 -1.42 -12.56 -2.60
C ARG A 154 -1.70 -11.65 -3.79
N ASN A 155 -2.96 -11.49 -4.19
CA ASN A 155 -3.34 -10.64 -5.31
C ASN A 155 -2.93 -9.17 -5.08
N GLN A 156 -3.11 -8.65 -3.87
CA GLN A 156 -2.60 -7.31 -3.51
C GLN A 156 -1.08 -7.23 -3.56
N THR A 157 -0.38 -8.25 -3.07
CA THR A 157 1.10 -8.29 -3.10
C THR A 157 1.62 -8.36 -4.54
N GLN A 158 0.92 -9.08 -5.44
CA GLN A 158 1.27 -9.13 -6.85
C GLN A 158 1.07 -7.78 -7.52
N LYS A 159 -0.08 -7.10 -7.30
CA LYS A 159 -0.28 -5.73 -7.77
C LYS A 159 0.84 -4.81 -7.27
N PHE A 160 1.23 -4.91 -6.01
CA PHE A 160 2.37 -4.16 -5.46
C PHE A 160 3.69 -4.44 -6.19
N LEU A 161 4.00 -5.71 -6.48
CA LEU A 161 5.24 -6.11 -7.16
C LEU A 161 5.26 -5.67 -8.63
N THR A 162 4.15 -5.77 -9.35
CA THR A 162 4.06 -5.32 -10.76
C THR A 162 4.29 -3.82 -10.85
N LEU A 163 3.65 -3.06 -9.96
CA LEU A 163 3.75 -1.61 -9.88
C LEU A 163 5.10 -1.13 -9.30
N LYS A 164 5.84 -1.95 -8.54
CA LYS A 164 7.24 -1.68 -8.17
C LYS A 164 8.16 -1.76 -9.40
N GLY A 165 7.90 -2.70 -10.30
CA GLY A 165 8.61 -2.83 -11.57
C GLY A 165 8.35 -1.64 -12.52
N GLU A 166 7.17 -1.02 -12.41
CA GLU A 166 6.79 0.15 -13.19
C GLU A 166 7.63 1.39 -12.86
N VAL A 167 8.06 1.58 -11.61
CA VAL A 167 8.97 2.69 -11.25
C VAL A 167 10.39 2.46 -11.75
N VAL A 168 10.85 1.21 -11.81
CA VAL A 168 12.16 0.87 -12.39
C VAL A 168 12.13 0.97 -13.93
N LYS A 169 11.01 0.58 -14.55
CA LYS A 169 10.77 0.84 -15.97
C LYS A 169 10.68 2.33 -16.25
N MET A 170 9.98 3.09 -15.41
CA MET A 170 9.97 4.54 -15.48
C MET A 170 11.37 5.08 -15.34
N ASP A 171 12.19 4.70 -14.36
CA ASP A 171 13.59 5.17 -14.21
C ASP A 171 14.41 4.93 -15.49
N ARG A 172 14.20 3.78 -16.13
CA ARG A 172 14.80 3.45 -17.42
C ARG A 172 14.24 4.33 -18.55
N GLU A 173 12.93 4.48 -18.65
CA GLU A 173 12.27 5.33 -19.65
C GLU A 173 12.60 6.83 -19.43
N ILE A 174 12.77 7.25 -18.18
CA ILE A 174 13.19 8.57 -17.67
C ILE A 174 14.61 8.93 -18.07
N LEU A 175 15.50 7.95 -18.16
CA LEU A 175 16.87 8.10 -18.63
C LEU A 175 16.95 8.14 -20.17
N PHE A 176 15.92 7.66 -20.89
CA PHE A 176 15.99 7.43 -22.33
C PHE A 176 14.89 8.10 -23.19
N PHE A 177 13.93 8.85 -22.63
CA PHE A 177 12.90 9.52 -23.44
C PHE A 177 13.13 11.03 -23.66
N PRO A 178 13.37 11.45 -24.92
CA PRO A 178 13.05 12.79 -25.37
C PRO A 178 11.55 12.87 -25.73
N ASN A 179 10.92 13.98 -25.35
CA ASN A 179 9.69 14.54 -25.94
C ASN A 179 8.45 13.64 -26.07
N ASN A 180 7.36 14.04 -25.40
CA ASN A 180 6.03 14.27 -25.99
C ASN A 180 4.98 14.30 -24.86
N LEU A 181 4.84 15.44 -24.19
CA LEU A 181 3.64 15.74 -23.41
C LEU A 181 3.24 17.17 -23.78
N GLU A 182 2.25 17.25 -24.65
CA GLU A 182 1.55 18.48 -25.00
C GLU A 182 0.68 18.94 -23.83
N ASP A 183 0.88 20.22 -23.51
CA ASP A 183 -0.09 21.21 -23.05
C ASP A 183 -1.06 20.83 -21.92
N HIS A 184 -0.64 21.00 -20.66
CA HIS A 184 -1.55 21.16 -19.51
C HIS A 184 -1.08 22.28 -18.58
N GLN A 185 -1.44 23.52 -18.96
CA GLN A 185 -1.51 24.67 -18.05
C GLN A 185 -2.65 24.48 -17.04
N LYS A 186 -2.27 24.32 -15.77
CA LYS A 186 -2.99 24.70 -14.53
C LYS A 186 -2.72 23.63 -13.47
N HIS A 187 -1.72 23.82 -12.61
CA HIS A 187 -1.71 23.24 -11.26
C HIS A 187 -0.63 23.91 -10.38
N GLU A 188 -0.80 25.20 -10.08
CA GLU A 188 0.10 25.98 -9.21
C GLU A 188 0.16 25.46 -7.75
N GLY A 189 -0.84 24.68 -7.31
CA GLY A 189 -0.87 24.12 -5.95
C GLY A 189 -0.08 22.82 -5.72
N LEU A 190 0.41 22.16 -6.78
CA LEU A 190 1.17 20.90 -6.66
C LEU A 190 2.66 21.11 -6.33
N PHE A 191 3.16 22.34 -6.45
CA PHE A 191 4.59 22.64 -6.39
C PHE A 191 5.12 22.68 -4.95
N ASN A 192 4.32 23.07 -3.96
CA ASN A 192 4.80 23.25 -2.58
C ASN A 192 5.28 21.94 -1.89
N GLU A 193 4.88 20.77 -2.40
CA GLU A 193 5.35 19.49 -1.85
C GLU A 193 6.76 19.10 -2.36
N PHE A 194 7.17 19.62 -3.52
CA PHE A 194 8.40 19.24 -4.21
C PHE A 194 9.37 20.40 -4.44
N ASP A 195 8.96 21.64 -4.17
CA ASP A 195 9.77 22.84 -4.35
C ASP A 195 10.59 23.13 -3.08
N PRO A 196 11.93 23.10 -3.14
CA PRO A 196 12.78 23.45 -1.99
C PRO A 196 12.81 24.96 -1.68
N LEU A 197 12.01 25.79 -2.38
CA LEU A 197 12.12 27.26 -2.37
C LEU A 197 11.05 28.02 -1.57
N GLU A 198 10.46 27.47 -0.52
CA GLU A 198 9.62 28.24 0.42
C GLU A 198 10.20 28.34 1.85
N THR A 199 11.50 28.62 1.95
CA THR A 199 12.08 29.28 3.13
C THR A 199 12.95 30.46 2.70
N ARG A 200 12.37 31.46 2.03
CA ARG A 200 12.99 32.79 1.90
C ARG A 200 11.94 33.90 1.74
N LYS A 201 11.63 34.52 2.89
CA LYS A 201 11.53 35.97 3.13
C LYS A 201 10.72 36.85 2.15
N GLY A 202 9.74 37.54 2.73
CA GLY A 202 9.15 38.80 2.26
C GLY A 202 7.66 38.80 2.60
N GLU A 203 7.22 39.19 3.80
CA GLU A 203 7.26 40.57 4.32
C GLU A 203 7.21 41.61 3.19
N ASP A 204 5.96 41.95 2.87
CA ASP A 204 5.44 43.27 2.51
C ASP A 204 6.32 44.22 1.69
N GLY A 205 5.78 44.54 0.53
CA GLY A 205 6.37 45.45 -0.42
C GLY A 205 6.50 46.88 0.10
N LYS A 206 7.60 47.50 -0.31
CA LYS A 206 7.63 48.90 -0.74
C LYS A 206 8.47 49.01 -2.00
N LYS A 207 7.78 49.19 -3.12
CA LYS A 207 8.31 49.93 -4.27
C LYS A 207 8.28 51.41 -3.88
N ASP A 208 9.39 52.11 -4.08
CA ASP A 208 9.43 53.46 -4.65
C ASP A 208 10.86 53.66 -5.15
N GLN A 209 11.06 53.55 -6.47
CA GLN A 209 11.13 54.69 -7.40
C GLN A 209 12.31 55.60 -7.09
N ASN A 210 13.39 55.36 -7.81
CA ASN A 210 14.41 56.36 -8.08
C ASN A 210 14.07 57.01 -9.43
N PRO A 211 14.11 58.34 -9.53
CA PRO A 211 14.75 58.94 -10.70
C PRO A 211 15.79 59.97 -10.24
N GLY A 212 16.95 59.95 -10.90
CA GLY A 212 18.07 60.84 -10.57
C GLY A 212 17.87 62.28 -11.03
N GLU A 213 18.56 63.16 -10.30
CA GLU A 213 19.46 64.22 -10.81
C GLU A 213 20.73 64.21 -9.95
#